data_AF-A0A4Y2VW49-F1
#
_entry.id   AF-A0A4Y2VW49-F1
#
_cell.length_a   1.000
_cell.length_b   1.000
_cell.length_c   1.000
_cell.angle_alpha   90.00
_cell.angle_beta   90.00
_cell.angle_gamma   90.00
#
_symmetry.space_group_name_H-M   'P 1'
#
loop_
_entity.id
_entity.type
_entity.pdbx_description
1 polymer ?
#
loop_
_entity_poly.entity_id
_entity_poly.type
_entity_poly.pdbx_seq_one_letter_code
_entity_poly.pdbx_strand_id
1 'polypeptide(L)'
;MDSEDFPTLIESSEPGTSKSVMHKDFITPKLVAALDRCQLSMRDSVFIHEATIDALGCNIDEFPISKSSIQRNRIEKRKERAENIKIDFQNEVPDVVTLRWDDKLLPALSARKLKEERLPIVISYGLKEQLIAVPRLYNSTGKEQAQAVWKKILNWNLEVNVQIICCDATAPNTGRFNGACALLAILL
;
A
#
# COMPACT_ATOMS: atom_id res chain seq x y z
N MET A 1 14.79 -80.36 18.25
CA MET A 1 15.27 -78.97 18.09
C MET A 1 14.25 -78.34 17.19
N ASP A 2 13.18 -77.80 17.77
CA ASP A 2 12.08 -77.20 17.04
C ASP A 2 11.85 -75.84 17.68
N SER A 3 12.13 -74.80 16.89
CA SER A 3 12.03 -73.39 17.27
C SER A 3 10.59 -72.93 17.12
N GLU A 4 9.98 -72.42 18.19
CA GLU A 4 8.75 -71.65 18.08
C GLU A 4 9.08 -70.17 17.85
N ASP A 5 8.69 -69.68 16.68
CA ASP A 5 8.70 -68.27 16.30
C ASP A 5 7.55 -67.52 17.00
N PHE A 6 7.88 -66.50 17.79
CA PHE A 6 6.92 -65.49 18.25
C PHE A 6 6.86 -64.34 17.23
N PRO A 7 5.70 -64.01 16.64
CA PRO A 7 5.60 -62.82 15.81
C PRO A 7 5.51 -61.57 16.70
N THR A 8 6.48 -60.68 16.51
CA THR A 8 6.50 -59.33 17.07
C THR A 8 5.39 -58.49 16.39
N LEU A 9 4.41 -58.02 17.16
CA LEU A 9 3.43 -57.04 16.68
C LEU A 9 4.11 -55.67 16.54
N ILE A 10 4.52 -55.32 15.33
CA ILE A 10 4.87 -53.94 14.96
C ILE A 10 3.58 -53.27 14.51
N GLU A 11 2.99 -52.49 15.42
CA GLU A 11 1.91 -51.55 15.09
C GLU A 11 2.51 -50.43 14.24
N SER A 12 2.36 -50.55 12.92
CA SER A 12 2.78 -49.52 11.98
C SER A 12 1.76 -48.39 12.02
N SER A 13 2.11 -47.30 12.71
CA SER A 13 1.39 -46.04 12.61
C SER A 13 1.54 -45.50 11.19
N GLU A 14 0.45 -45.49 10.42
CA GLU A 14 0.43 -44.85 9.11
C GLU A 14 0.79 -43.36 9.25
N PRO A 15 1.70 -42.82 8.43
CA PRO A 15 2.01 -41.40 8.43
C PRO A 15 0.78 -40.65 7.91
N GLY A 16 0.10 -39.94 8.82
CA GLY A 16 -1.03 -39.09 8.49
C GLY A 16 -0.70 -38.19 7.31
N THR A 17 -1.40 -38.38 6.20
CA THR A 17 -1.35 -37.49 5.05
C THR A 17 -1.81 -36.12 5.52
N SER A 18 -0.88 -35.17 5.61
CA SER A 18 -1.24 -33.77 5.82
C SER A 18 -2.03 -33.32 4.59
N LYS A 19 -3.37 -33.36 4.69
CA LYS A 19 -4.23 -32.74 3.70
C LYS A 19 -3.81 -31.28 3.65
N SER A 20 -3.29 -30.80 2.52
CA SER A 20 -3.13 -29.37 2.31
C SER A 20 -4.53 -28.78 2.29
N VAL A 21 -4.99 -28.26 3.43
CA VAL A 21 -6.28 -27.58 3.51
C VAL A 21 -6.14 -26.32 2.65
N MET A 22 -6.78 -26.34 1.48
CA MET A 22 -6.81 -25.18 0.60
C MET A 22 -7.70 -24.13 1.28
N HIS A 23 -7.07 -23.13 1.90
CA HIS A 23 -7.83 -22.07 2.56
C HIS A 23 -8.68 -21.32 1.54
N LYS A 24 -9.96 -21.13 1.86
CA LYS A 24 -10.90 -20.35 1.04
C LYS A 24 -10.50 -18.87 1.10
N ASP A 25 -10.11 -18.31 -0.04
CA ASP A 25 -9.90 -16.87 -0.13
C ASP A 25 -11.25 -16.15 -0.22
N PHE A 26 -11.53 -15.31 0.78
CA PHE A 26 -12.72 -14.47 0.85
C PHE A 26 -12.37 -12.97 0.90
N ILE A 27 -11.07 -12.63 0.86
CA ILE A 27 -10.63 -11.24 0.97
C ILE A 27 -10.73 -10.54 -0.39
N THR A 28 -11.92 -10.00 -0.64
CA THR A 28 -12.21 -9.23 -1.86
C THR A 28 -11.76 -7.78 -1.75
N PRO A 29 -11.52 -7.07 -2.87
CA PRO A 29 -11.27 -5.62 -2.86
C PRO A 29 -12.37 -4.83 -2.14
N LYS A 30 -13.63 -5.26 -2.29
CA LYS A 30 -14.79 -4.64 -1.64
C LYS A 30 -14.73 -4.78 -0.12
N LEU A 31 -14.35 -5.97 0.38
CA LEU A 31 -14.17 -6.20 1.80
C LEU A 31 -13.04 -5.30 2.34
N VAL A 32 -11.87 -5.30 1.71
CA VAL A 32 -10.74 -4.44 2.12
C VAL A 32 -11.14 -2.97 2.15
N ALA A 33 -11.87 -2.50 1.14
CA ALA A 33 -12.36 -1.12 1.09
C ALA A 33 -13.33 -0.81 2.25
N ALA A 34 -14.20 -1.75 2.63
CA ALA A 34 -15.09 -1.58 3.79
C ALA A 34 -14.29 -1.50 5.09
N LEU A 35 -13.32 -2.39 5.29
CA LEU A 35 -12.48 -2.40 6.49
C LEU A 35 -11.65 -1.11 6.63
N ASP A 36 -11.16 -0.57 5.51
CA ASP A 36 -10.38 0.67 5.49
C ASP A 36 -11.25 1.90 5.78
N ARG A 37 -12.46 1.96 5.21
CA ARG A 37 -13.42 3.05 5.48
C ARG A 37 -13.86 3.07 6.95
N CYS A 38 -14.03 1.90 7.55
CA CYS A 38 -14.35 1.77 8.98
C CYS A 38 -13.13 1.92 9.90
N GLN A 39 -11.93 2.18 9.34
CA GLN A 39 -10.68 2.35 10.09
C GLN A 39 -10.35 1.16 11.01
N LEU A 40 -10.75 -0.05 10.61
CA LEU A 40 -10.60 -1.24 11.45
C LEU A 40 -9.14 -1.67 11.52
N SER A 41 -8.66 -1.88 12.76
CA SER A 41 -7.34 -2.45 12.99
C SER A 41 -7.27 -3.90 12.49
N MET A 42 -6.06 -4.45 12.36
CA MET A 42 -5.91 -5.87 12.02
C MET A 42 -6.60 -6.75 13.05
N ARG A 43 -6.53 -6.37 14.34
CA ARG A 43 -7.15 -7.12 15.44
C ARG A 43 -8.67 -7.10 15.35
N ASP A 44 -9.27 -5.93 15.13
CA ASP A 44 -10.72 -5.81 15.02
C ASP A 44 -11.23 -6.53 13.78
N SER A 45 -10.42 -6.58 12.73
CA SER A 45 -10.74 -7.36 11.53
C SER A 45 -10.80 -8.84 11.84
N VAL A 46 -9.80 -9.40 12.52
CA VAL A 46 -9.81 -10.81 12.95
C VAL A 46 -11.11 -11.10 13.70
N PHE A 47 -11.43 -10.31 14.72
CA PHE A 47 -12.63 -10.51 15.53
C PHE A 47 -13.93 -10.44 14.72
N ILE A 48 -14.07 -9.45 13.84
CA ILE A 48 -15.27 -9.31 13.00
C ILE A 48 -15.39 -10.49 12.03
N HIS A 49 -14.27 -10.93 11.43
CA HIS A 49 -14.28 -12.04 10.48
C HIS A 49 -14.63 -13.34 11.18
N GLU A 50 -14.04 -13.61 12.35
CA GLU A 50 -14.32 -14.77 13.19
C GLU A 50 -15.80 -14.83 13.59
N ALA A 51 -16.33 -13.75 14.17
CA ALA A 51 -17.74 -13.69 14.57
C ALA A 51 -18.71 -13.83 13.38
N THR A 52 -18.34 -13.32 12.20
CA THR A 52 -19.16 -13.46 10.98
C THR A 52 -19.17 -14.90 10.48
N ILE A 53 -18.01 -15.57 10.49
CA ILE A 53 -17.87 -16.96 10.02
C ILE A 53 -18.62 -17.91 10.96
N ASP A 54 -18.51 -17.70 12.27
CA ASP A 54 -19.25 -18.44 13.28
C ASP A 54 -20.77 -18.26 13.14
N ALA A 55 -21.23 -17.01 12.96
CA ALA A 55 -22.65 -16.72 12.72
C ALA A 55 -23.21 -17.35 11.43
N LEU A 56 -22.35 -17.59 10.44
CA LEU A 56 -22.70 -18.29 9.20
C LEU A 56 -22.59 -19.82 9.31
N GLY A 57 -22.21 -20.36 10.48
CA GLY A 57 -22.03 -21.79 10.71
C GLY A 57 -20.89 -22.41 9.91
N CYS A 58 -19.92 -21.59 9.48
CA CYS A 58 -18.77 -22.05 8.69
C CYS A 58 -17.60 -22.43 9.61
N ASN A 59 -16.78 -23.39 9.18
CA ASN A 59 -15.58 -23.74 9.94
C ASN A 59 -14.51 -22.65 9.78
N ILE A 60 -14.08 -22.07 10.91
CA ILE A 60 -13.06 -21.02 11.02
C ILE A 60 -11.73 -21.46 10.40
N ASP A 61 -11.35 -22.74 10.56
CA ASP A 61 -10.07 -23.28 10.07
C ASP A 61 -9.96 -23.29 8.53
N GLU A 62 -11.08 -23.18 7.82
CA GLU A 62 -11.09 -23.12 6.36
C GLU A 62 -10.65 -21.75 5.82
N PHE A 63 -10.55 -20.71 6.66
CA PHE A 63 -10.33 -19.34 6.22
C PHE A 63 -9.00 -18.76 6.72
N PRO A 64 -8.34 -17.90 5.94
CA PRO A 64 -7.07 -17.27 6.32
C PRO A 64 -7.30 -16.06 7.26
N ILE A 65 -7.84 -16.29 8.47
CA ILE A 65 -8.25 -15.24 9.41
C ILE A 65 -7.10 -14.73 10.29
N SER A 66 -5.89 -15.30 10.17
CA SER A 66 -4.75 -14.82 10.96
C SER A 66 -4.43 -13.33 10.71
N LYS A 67 -3.88 -12.63 11.71
CA LYS A 67 -3.49 -11.21 11.58
C LYS A 67 -2.55 -10.98 10.41
N SER A 68 -1.58 -11.86 10.19
CA SER A 68 -0.61 -11.78 9.10
C SER A 68 -1.28 -12.00 7.74
N SER A 69 -2.21 -12.95 7.63
CA SER A 69 -2.99 -13.18 6.41
C SER A 69 -3.83 -11.96 6.04
N ILE A 70 -4.58 -11.39 6.99
CA ILE A 70 -5.37 -10.18 6.77
C ILE A 70 -4.48 -9.01 6.36
N GLN A 71 -3.33 -8.83 7.03
CA GLN A 71 -2.39 -7.77 6.70
C GLN A 71 -1.84 -7.92 5.27
N ARG A 72 -1.39 -9.12 4.90
CA ARG A 72 -0.85 -9.40 3.56
C ARG A 72 -1.91 -9.15 2.49
N ASN A 73 -3.12 -9.71 2.66
CA ASN A 73 -4.21 -9.55 1.71
C ASN A 73 -4.63 -8.07 1.58
N ARG A 74 -4.71 -7.32 2.68
CA ARG A 74 -4.97 -5.87 2.62
C ARG A 74 -3.88 -5.09 1.89
N ILE A 75 -2.60 -5.41 2.10
CA ILE A 75 -1.49 -4.77 1.39
C ILE A 75 -1.59 -5.05 -0.11
N GLU A 76 -1.82 -6.31 -0.47
CA GLU A 76 -1.96 -6.74 -1.85
C GLU A 76 -3.13 -6.04 -2.56
N LYS A 77 -4.33 -6.06 -1.97
CA LYS A 77 -5.50 -5.39 -2.54
C LYS A 77 -5.38 -3.86 -2.62
N ARG A 78 -4.64 -3.24 -1.70
CA ARG A 78 -4.32 -1.80 -1.81
C ARG A 78 -3.33 -1.50 -2.92
N LYS A 79 -2.35 -2.37 -3.18
CA LYS A 79 -1.43 -2.25 -4.31
C LYS A 79 -2.17 -2.38 -5.64
N GLU A 80 -2.97 -3.43 -5.78
CA GLU A 80 -3.84 -3.67 -6.94
C GLU A 80 -4.73 -2.44 -7.21
N ARG A 81 -5.37 -1.90 -6.17
CA ARG A 81 -6.18 -0.69 -6.29
C ARG A 81 -5.37 0.54 -6.73
N ALA A 82 -4.17 0.72 -6.20
CA ALA A 82 -3.32 1.85 -6.57
C ALA A 82 -2.83 1.75 -8.02
N GLU A 83 -2.54 0.55 -8.50
CA GLU A 83 -2.20 0.28 -9.91
C GLU A 83 -3.38 0.57 -10.83
N ASN A 84 -4.59 0.11 -10.47
CA ASN A 84 -5.80 0.42 -11.24
C ASN A 84 -6.07 1.93 -11.31
N ILE A 85 -5.96 2.65 -10.19
CA ILE A 85 -6.09 4.12 -10.17
C ILE A 85 -5.07 4.78 -11.11
N LYS A 86 -3.83 4.29 -11.13
CA LYS A 86 -2.78 4.81 -11.99
C LYS A 86 -3.11 4.56 -13.47
N ILE A 87 -3.56 3.36 -13.82
CA ILE A 87 -3.95 3.00 -15.19
C ILE A 87 -5.13 3.86 -15.63
N ASP A 88 -6.18 3.96 -14.82
CA ASP A 88 -7.37 4.77 -15.10
C ASP A 88 -6.99 6.23 -15.35
N PHE A 89 -6.12 6.78 -14.51
CA PHE A 89 -5.60 8.14 -14.68
C PHE A 89 -4.80 8.28 -15.99
N GLN A 90 -3.89 7.35 -16.30
CA GLN A 90 -3.08 7.40 -17.53
C GLN A 90 -3.93 7.30 -18.80
N ASN A 91 -5.09 6.63 -18.76
CA ASN A 91 -6.01 6.56 -19.89
C ASN A 91 -6.79 7.88 -20.11
N GLU A 92 -6.93 8.72 -19.08
CA GLU A 92 -7.70 9.97 -19.13
C GLU A 92 -6.84 11.24 -19.08
N VAL A 93 -5.53 11.11 -18.86
CA VAL A 93 -4.67 12.27 -18.60
C VAL A 93 -4.54 13.13 -19.87
N PRO A 94 -4.78 14.44 -19.80
CA PRO A 94 -4.61 15.33 -20.95
C PRO A 94 -3.14 15.67 -21.21
N ASP A 95 -2.87 16.26 -22.37
CA ASP A 95 -1.53 16.72 -22.77
C ASP A 95 -0.95 17.77 -21.82
N VAL A 96 -1.79 18.50 -21.10
CA VAL A 96 -1.38 19.58 -20.19
C VAL A 96 -1.95 19.34 -18.80
N VAL A 97 -1.08 19.20 -17.82
CA VAL A 97 -1.44 19.07 -16.40
C VAL A 97 -0.68 20.05 -15.52
N THR A 98 -1.27 20.35 -14.37
CA THR A 98 -0.62 21.14 -13.32
C THR A 98 -0.09 20.23 -12.22
N LEU A 99 1.21 20.30 -11.98
CA LEU A 99 1.87 19.68 -10.85
C LEU A 99 1.79 20.59 -9.63
N ARG A 100 1.24 20.06 -8.52
CA ARG A 100 1.23 20.71 -7.21
C ARG A 100 1.89 19.81 -6.18
N TRP A 101 2.68 20.40 -5.29
CA TRP A 101 3.08 19.73 -4.05
C TRP A 101 3.01 20.68 -2.87
N ASP A 102 2.88 20.10 -1.69
CA ASP A 102 2.86 20.78 -0.40
C ASP A 102 3.56 19.88 0.62
N ASP A 103 4.34 20.44 1.53
CA ASP A 103 4.95 19.67 2.62
C ASP A 103 4.08 19.70 3.88
N LYS A 104 4.04 18.57 4.58
CA LYS A 104 3.24 18.44 5.80
C LYS A 104 3.95 17.61 6.84
N LEU A 105 4.04 18.16 8.04
CA LEU A 105 4.50 17.44 9.22
C LEU A 105 3.35 16.60 9.80
N LEU A 106 3.45 15.27 9.70
CA LEU A 106 2.46 14.32 10.19
C LEU A 106 3.01 13.51 11.37
N PRO A 107 2.15 12.92 12.23
CA PRO A 107 2.57 11.92 13.21
C PRO A 107 3.29 10.76 12.50
N ALA A 108 4.46 10.37 12.99
CA ALA A 108 5.18 9.28 12.37
C ALA A 108 4.53 7.93 12.70
N LEU A 109 4.56 7.01 11.74
CA LEU A 109 4.09 5.64 11.94
C LEU A 109 5.02 4.80 12.86
N SER A 110 6.21 5.33 13.19
CA SER A 110 7.20 4.65 14.02
C SER A 110 7.17 5.16 15.44
N ALA A 111 7.15 4.26 16.43
CA ALA A 111 7.26 4.63 17.84
C ALA A 111 8.54 5.40 18.21
N ARG A 112 9.57 5.40 17.34
CA ARG A 112 10.85 6.08 17.60
C ARG A 112 10.84 7.57 17.26
N LYS A 113 9.89 8.03 16.45
CA LYS A 113 9.77 9.43 16.03
C LYS A 113 8.36 9.90 16.32
N LEU A 114 8.21 11.11 16.84
CA LEU A 114 6.88 11.68 17.07
C LEU A 114 6.26 12.19 15.77
N LYS A 115 7.08 12.77 14.89
CA LYS A 115 6.63 13.39 13.64
C LYS A 115 7.56 13.03 12.48
N GLU A 116 7.01 13.06 11.28
CA GLU A 116 7.74 12.92 10.03
C GLU A 116 7.15 13.83 8.97
N GLU A 117 8.01 14.30 8.08
CA GLU A 117 7.62 15.17 6.99
C GLU A 117 7.19 14.33 5.79
N ARG A 118 6.08 14.71 5.21
CA ARG A 118 5.41 14.04 4.10
C ARG A 118 5.11 15.07 3.03
N LEU A 119 5.34 14.73 1.78
CA LEU A 119 5.16 15.63 0.65
C LEU A 119 4.03 15.11 -0.24
N PRO A 120 2.76 15.46 0.00
CA PRO A 120 1.71 15.28 -0.98
C PRO A 120 2.09 15.83 -2.35
N ILE A 121 1.98 15.00 -3.38
CA ILE A 121 2.18 15.37 -4.78
C ILE A 121 0.90 15.09 -5.54
N VAL A 122 0.33 16.13 -6.13
CA VAL A 122 -0.99 16.12 -6.77
C VAL A 122 -0.86 16.61 -8.20
N ILE A 123 -1.54 15.93 -9.11
CA ILE A 123 -1.72 16.37 -10.49
C ILE A 123 -3.13 16.89 -10.64
N SER A 124 -3.28 18.13 -11.10
CA SER A 124 -4.57 18.76 -11.36
C SER A 124 -4.77 18.92 -12.87
N TYR A 125 -5.97 18.58 -13.35
CA TYR A 125 -6.32 18.67 -14.76
C TYR A 125 -7.83 18.86 -14.92
N GLY A 126 -8.25 19.87 -15.70
CA GLY A 126 -9.64 20.28 -15.75
C GLY A 126 -10.18 20.62 -14.35
N LEU A 127 -11.24 19.92 -13.92
CA LEU A 127 -11.83 20.02 -12.57
C LEU A 127 -11.49 18.80 -11.68
N LYS A 128 -10.51 17.98 -12.08
CA LYS A 128 -10.09 16.77 -11.37
C LYS A 128 -8.73 16.98 -10.71
N GLU A 129 -8.52 16.30 -9.60
CA GLU A 129 -7.23 16.21 -8.92
C GLU A 129 -6.91 14.74 -8.65
N GLN A 130 -5.66 14.35 -8.91
CA GLN A 130 -5.13 13.02 -8.67
C GLN A 130 -3.93 13.10 -7.73
N LEU A 131 -4.06 12.52 -6.54
CA LEU A 131 -2.92 12.31 -5.65
C LEU A 131 -2.04 11.18 -6.21
N ILE A 132 -0.82 11.50 -6.61
CA ILE A 132 0.11 10.51 -7.20
C ILE A 132 1.04 9.89 -6.17
N ALA A 133 1.37 10.62 -5.10
CA ALA A 133 2.18 10.09 -4.00
C ALA A 133 2.15 10.98 -2.74
N VAL A 134 2.56 10.39 -1.61
CA VAL A 134 2.86 11.08 -0.35
C VAL A 134 4.22 10.58 0.20
N PRO A 135 5.34 10.79 -0.51
CA PRO A 135 6.66 10.36 -0.06
C PRO A 135 7.01 10.96 1.31
N ARG A 136 7.80 10.20 2.07
CA ARG A 136 8.49 10.71 3.26
C ARG A 136 9.67 11.56 2.81
N LEU A 137 9.85 12.72 3.43
CA LEU A 137 11.07 13.50 3.29
C LEU A 137 12.01 13.22 4.46
N TYR A 138 13.30 13.11 4.16
CA TYR A 138 14.34 13.01 5.18
C TYR A 138 14.74 14.39 5.72
N ASN A 139 14.65 15.40 4.86
CA ASN A 139 14.81 16.81 5.18
C ASN A 139 13.94 17.66 4.24
N SER A 140 13.62 18.88 4.65
CA SER A 140 12.75 19.81 3.94
C SER A 140 13.50 20.66 2.90
N THR A 141 14.63 20.18 2.36
CA THR A 141 15.39 20.99 1.39
C THR A 141 14.72 20.96 0.02
N GLY A 142 14.86 22.03 -0.75
CA GLY A 142 14.32 22.11 -2.11
C GLY A 142 14.83 21.02 -3.04
N LYS A 143 16.08 20.58 -2.86
CA LYS A 143 16.67 19.46 -3.60
C LYS A 143 15.98 18.14 -3.29
N GLU A 144 15.78 17.81 -2.01
CA GLU A 144 15.10 16.57 -1.61
C GLU A 144 13.65 16.57 -2.09
N GLN A 145 12.95 17.71 -1.97
CA GLN A 145 11.60 17.89 -2.49
C GLN A 145 11.56 17.70 -4.02
N ALA A 146 12.42 18.37 -4.79
CA ALA A 146 12.49 18.21 -6.24
C ALA A 146 12.78 16.77 -6.66
N GLN A 147 13.72 16.08 -5.98
CA GLN A 147 14.04 14.69 -6.28
C GLN A 147 12.86 13.75 -5.99
N ALA A 148 12.15 13.96 -4.88
CA ALA A 148 10.97 13.20 -4.53
C ALA A 148 9.84 13.40 -5.56
N VAL A 149 9.62 14.64 -6.00
CA VAL A 149 8.63 15.00 -7.02
C VAL A 149 8.99 14.40 -8.37
N TRP A 150 10.21 14.64 -8.86
CA TRP A 150 10.69 14.16 -10.16
C TRP A 150 10.59 12.64 -10.28
N LYS A 151 11.02 11.90 -9.24
CA LYS A 151 10.90 10.43 -9.20
C LYS A 151 9.45 9.95 -9.36
N LYS A 152 8.46 10.73 -8.91
CA LYS A 152 7.05 10.39 -9.05
C LYS A 152 6.49 10.78 -10.41
N ILE A 153 6.92 11.90 -10.99
CA ILE A 153 6.62 12.24 -12.38
C ILE A 153 7.10 11.14 -13.33
N LEU A 154 8.37 10.71 -13.21
CA LEU A 154 8.92 9.60 -14.00
C LEU A 154 8.13 8.30 -13.81
N ASN A 155 7.78 7.96 -12.55
CA ASN A 155 7.03 6.73 -12.30
C ASN A 155 5.67 6.74 -12.98
N TRP A 156 5.01 7.91 -13.06
CA TRP A 156 3.70 8.07 -13.66
C TRP A 156 3.73 8.39 -15.16
N ASN A 157 4.91 8.49 -15.77
CA ASN A 157 5.12 8.87 -17.18
C ASN A 157 4.48 10.23 -17.52
N LEU A 158 4.76 11.26 -16.72
CA LEU A 158 4.15 12.59 -16.83
C LEU A 158 5.12 13.69 -17.27
N GLU A 159 6.33 13.33 -17.70
CA GLU A 159 7.42 14.26 -18.01
C GLU A 159 6.99 15.31 -19.04
N VAL A 160 6.29 14.87 -20.09
CA VAL A 160 5.85 15.74 -21.19
C VAL A 160 4.51 16.42 -20.93
N ASN A 161 3.75 15.95 -19.94
CA ASN A 161 2.41 16.47 -19.65
C ASN A 161 2.43 17.65 -18.69
N VAL A 162 3.40 17.70 -17.77
CA VAL A 162 3.48 18.76 -16.75
C VAL A 162 4.02 20.03 -17.39
N GLN A 163 3.16 21.05 -17.51
CA GLN A 163 3.56 22.38 -18.02
C GLN A 163 3.40 23.49 -16.98
N ILE A 164 2.67 23.22 -15.89
CA ILE A 164 2.40 24.20 -14.84
C ILE A 164 2.86 23.60 -13.51
N ILE A 165 3.62 24.38 -12.76
CA ILE A 165 4.18 24.01 -11.47
C ILE A 165 3.60 24.95 -10.42
N CYS A 166 3.05 24.40 -9.35
CA CYS A 166 2.45 25.14 -8.25
C CYS A 166 3.02 24.65 -6.91
N CYS A 167 3.70 25.55 -6.20
CA CYS A 167 4.30 25.33 -4.88
C CYS A 167 3.90 26.49 -3.95
N ASP A 168 3.91 26.27 -2.64
CA ASP A 168 3.83 27.36 -1.66
C ASP A 168 5.12 28.21 -1.68
N ALA A 169 5.01 29.47 -1.23
CA ALA A 169 6.09 30.45 -1.35
C ALA A 169 7.15 30.34 -0.23
N THR A 170 7.66 29.13 0.04
CA THR A 170 8.71 28.91 1.03
C THR A 170 10.10 28.86 0.40
N ALA A 171 11.13 29.17 1.19
CA ALA A 171 12.52 29.20 0.70
C ALA A 171 12.99 27.87 0.07
N PRO A 172 12.64 26.68 0.60
CA PRO A 172 12.94 25.41 -0.06
C PRO A 172 12.29 25.27 -1.43
N ASN A 173 11.13 25.88 -1.67
CA ASN A 173 10.44 25.78 -2.94
C ASN A 173 10.88 26.85 -3.94
N THR A 174 11.01 28.10 -3.51
CA THR A 174 11.21 29.27 -4.39
C THR A 174 12.65 29.77 -4.49
N GLY A 175 13.60 29.13 -3.78
CA GLY A 175 15.01 29.51 -3.83
C GLY A 175 15.58 29.53 -5.27
N ARG A 176 16.27 30.61 -5.65
CA ARG A 176 16.75 30.84 -7.03
C ARG A 176 17.61 29.71 -7.60
N PHE A 177 18.49 29.11 -6.78
CA PHE A 177 19.47 28.12 -7.23
C PHE A 177 19.16 26.69 -6.75
N ASN A 178 18.60 26.55 -5.55
CA ASN A 178 18.35 25.26 -4.91
C ASN A 178 16.87 25.05 -4.55
N GLY A 179 15.99 25.94 -5.01
CA GLY A 179 14.55 25.82 -4.80
C GLY A 179 13.98 24.67 -5.63
N ALA A 180 13.03 23.93 -5.07
CA ALA A 180 12.42 22.81 -5.75
C ALA A 180 11.79 23.23 -7.10
N CYS A 181 11.11 24.38 -7.13
CA CYS A 181 10.49 24.92 -8.34
C CYS A 181 11.54 25.25 -9.43
N ALA A 182 12.71 25.81 -9.06
CA ALA A 182 13.80 26.08 -10.01
C ALA A 182 14.46 24.81 -10.55
N LEU A 183 14.66 23.80 -9.68
CA LEU A 183 15.27 22.53 -10.07
C LEU A 183 14.34 21.71 -10.98
N LEU A 184 13.04 21.68 -10.69
CA LEU A 184 12.06 20.95 -11.49
C LEU A 184 11.88 21.57 -12.89
N ALA A 185 11.94 22.91 -13.00
CA ALA A 185 11.86 23.60 -14.28
C ALA A 185 13.03 23.29 -15.25
N ILE A 186 14.11 22.68 -14.77
CA ILE A 186 15.23 22.21 -15.61
C ILE A 186 15.01 20.76 -16.07
N LEU A 187 14.24 19.98 -15.31
CA LEU A 187 14.03 18.55 -15.53
C LEU A 187 12.80 18.24 -16.39
N LEU A 188 11.81 19.14 -16.37
CA LEU A 188 10.57 19.11 -17.15
C LEU A 188 10.77 19.88 -18.46
#